data_AF-A0A023FMI9-F1
#
_entry.id   AF-A0A023FMI9-F1
#
_cell.length_a   1.000
_cell.length_b   1.000
_cell.length_c   1.000
_cell.angle_alpha   90.00
_cell.angle_beta   90.00
_cell.angle_gamma   90.00
#
_symmetry.space_group_name_H-M   'P 1'
#
loop_
_entity.id
_entity.type
_entity.pdbx_description
1 polymer ?
#
loop_
_entity_poly.entity_id
_entity_poly.type
_entity_poly.pdbx_seq_one_letter_code
_entity_poly.pdbx_strand_id
1 'polypeptide(L)'
;MFTSLVRLATDPWSRRQNPIRVPKVTLFHRYPRVTTVFFGVLGTGILFSRFIYDAFLVDFFETDSVPQHELDLMMLLRQTKWRKEGEPPKNLEEALHEQELIREQQRREKEKHAALATRL
;
A
#
# COMPACT_ATOMS: atom_id res chain seq x y z
N MET A 1 -35.55 58.60 -40.36
CA MET A 1 -35.09 57.39 -41.06
C MET A 1 -33.98 56.63 -40.29
N PHE A 2 -34.11 56.44 -38.97
CA PHE A 2 -33.08 55.74 -38.17
C PHE A 2 -33.63 54.60 -37.29
N THR A 3 -34.95 54.46 -37.16
CA THR A 3 -35.60 53.43 -36.33
C THR A 3 -35.81 52.10 -37.06
N SER A 4 -35.67 52.06 -38.39
CA SER A 4 -35.81 50.85 -39.20
C SER A 4 -34.53 50.03 -39.29
N LEU A 5 -33.34 50.64 -39.16
CA LEU A 5 -32.05 49.94 -39.18
C LEU A 5 -31.77 49.18 -37.88
N VAL A 6 -32.33 49.63 -36.74
CA VAL A 6 -32.16 48.95 -35.45
C VAL A 6 -32.89 47.60 -35.41
N ARG A 7 -33.97 47.43 -36.18
CA ARG A 7 -34.69 46.15 -36.28
C ARG A 7 -34.04 45.15 -37.25
N LEU A 8 -33.14 45.60 -38.12
CA LEU A 8 -32.45 44.73 -39.08
C LEU A 8 -31.14 44.15 -38.52
N ALA A 9 -30.53 44.80 -37.52
CA ALA A 9 -29.28 44.36 -36.88
C ALA A 9 -29.50 43.37 -35.72
N THR A 10 -30.73 43.17 -35.28
CA THR A 10 -31.05 42.13 -34.28
C THR A 10 -31.32 40.82 -35.00
N ASP A 11 -30.25 40.06 -35.21
CA ASP A 11 -30.29 38.72 -35.76
C ASP A 11 -31.37 37.86 -35.05
N PRO A 12 -32.43 37.43 -35.76
CA PRO A 12 -33.52 36.65 -35.17
C PRO A 12 -33.07 35.27 -34.70
N TRP A 13 -31.89 34.82 -35.12
CA TRP A 13 -31.29 33.56 -34.71
C TRP A 13 -30.69 33.63 -33.29
N SER A 14 -30.24 34.80 -32.84
CA SER A 14 -29.68 34.99 -31.48
C SER A 14 -30.73 34.75 -30.38
N ARG A 15 -32.00 35.13 -30.61
CA ARG A 15 -33.09 34.83 -29.66
C ARG A 15 -33.42 33.34 -29.57
N ARG A 16 -33.18 32.57 -30.63
CA ARG A 16 -33.37 31.10 -30.65
C ARG A 16 -32.16 30.34 -30.11
N GLN A 17 -30.99 30.97 -30.11
CA GLN A 17 -29.75 30.45 -29.55
C GLN A 17 -29.53 30.86 -28.08
N ASN A 18 -30.55 31.25 -27.33
CA ASN A 18 -30.40 31.28 -25.88
C ASN A 18 -30.10 29.83 -25.46
N PRO A 19 -28.87 29.51 -24.99
CA PRO A 19 -28.62 28.17 -24.50
C PRO A 19 -29.62 27.96 -23.38
N ILE A 20 -30.40 26.88 -23.47
CA ILE A 20 -31.24 26.43 -22.36
C ILE A 20 -30.36 26.52 -21.14
N ARG A 21 -30.72 27.38 -20.18
CA ARG A 21 -29.94 27.57 -18.95
C ARG A 21 -30.11 26.29 -18.14
N VAL A 22 -29.37 25.26 -18.53
CA VAL A 22 -29.31 24.01 -17.80
C VAL A 22 -28.69 24.39 -16.46
N PRO A 23 -29.37 24.14 -15.33
CA PRO A 23 -28.75 24.37 -14.04
C PRO A 23 -27.42 23.65 -14.04
N LYS A 24 -26.34 24.32 -13.62
CA LYS A 24 -25.02 23.70 -13.47
C LYS A 24 -25.10 22.72 -12.31
N VAL A 25 -25.69 21.55 -12.58
CA VAL A 25 -25.82 20.47 -11.61
C VAL A 25 -24.41 20.00 -11.28
N THR A 26 -24.09 19.98 -10.00
CA THR A 26 -22.79 19.49 -9.52
C THR A 26 -22.60 18.03 -9.94
N LEU A 27 -21.37 17.60 -10.19
CA LEU A 27 -21.07 16.23 -10.63
C LEU A 27 -21.60 15.18 -9.63
N PHE A 28 -21.67 15.53 -8.35
CA PHE A 28 -22.31 14.74 -7.29
C PHE A 28 -23.77 14.40 -7.57
N HIS A 29 -24.55 15.37 -8.04
CA HIS A 29 -25.95 15.14 -8.38
C HIS A 29 -26.13 14.41 -9.71
N ARG A 30 -25.20 14.60 -10.65
CA ARG A 30 -25.26 13.93 -11.96
C ARG A 30 -24.83 12.47 -11.89
N TYR A 31 -23.83 12.14 -11.06
CA TYR A 31 -23.27 10.79 -10.94
C TYR A 31 -23.06 10.37 -9.47
N PRO A 32 -24.14 10.24 -8.68
CA PRO A 32 -24.03 10.00 -7.25
C PRO A 32 -23.23 8.72 -6.94
N ARG A 33 -23.46 7.65 -7.69
CA ARG A 33 -22.77 6.36 -7.52
C ARG A 33 -21.27 6.46 -7.78
N VAL A 34 -20.86 7.20 -8.81
CA VAL A 34 -19.44 7.34 -9.16
C VAL A 34 -18.74 8.19 -8.11
N THR A 35 -19.38 9.27 -7.67
CA THR A 35 -18.82 10.11 -6.62
C THR A 35 -18.69 9.36 -5.29
N THR A 36 -19.70 8.58 -4.87
CA THR A 36 -19.60 7.82 -3.61
C THR A 36 -18.51 6.76 -3.66
N VAL A 37 -18.36 6.06 -4.79
CA VAL A 37 -17.27 5.09 -4.95
C VAL A 37 -15.91 5.78 -4.92
N PHE A 38 -15.76 6.91 -5.64
CA PHE A 38 -14.49 7.65 -5.67
C PHE A 38 -14.09 8.14 -4.27
N PHE A 39 -15.01 8.81 -3.56
CA PHE A 39 -14.74 9.28 -2.20
C PHE A 39 -14.58 8.14 -1.19
N GLY A 40 -15.29 7.02 -1.39
CA GLY A 40 -15.13 5.81 -0.59
C GLY A 40 -13.74 5.23 -0.72
N VAL A 41 -13.28 4.98 -1.95
CA VAL A 41 -11.94 4.43 -2.24
C VAL A 41 -10.84 5.39 -1.82
N LEU A 42 -10.99 6.69 -2.10
CA LEU A 42 -10.01 7.70 -1.70
C LEU A 42 -9.95 7.81 -0.17
N GLY A 43 -11.11 7.83 0.49
CA GLY A 43 -11.21 7.92 1.94
C GLY A 43 -10.63 6.68 2.64
N THR A 44 -10.95 5.48 2.19
CA THR A 44 -10.35 4.25 2.73
C THR A 44 -8.86 4.17 2.43
N GLY A 45 -8.43 4.55 1.22
CA GLY A 45 -7.01 4.61 0.86
C GLY A 45 -6.21 5.55 1.77
N ILE A 46 -6.76 6.71 2.14
CA ILE A 46 -6.11 7.64 3.07
C ILE A 46 -6.12 7.07 4.50
N LEU A 47 -7.26 6.55 4.97
CA LEU A 47 -7.38 5.99 6.34
C LEU A 47 -6.43 4.81 6.56
N PHE A 48 -6.30 3.94 5.58
CA PHE A 48 -5.41 2.78 5.62
C PHE A 48 -4.04 3.04 4.99
N SER A 49 -3.71 4.29 4.66
CA SER A 49 -2.44 4.64 4.00
C SER A 49 -1.22 4.14 4.79
N ARG A 50 -1.24 4.29 6.12
CA ARG A 50 -0.20 3.80 7.02
C ARG A 50 -0.07 2.28 6.95
N PHE A 51 -1.19 1.56 7.01
CA PHE A 51 -1.21 0.09 6.96
C PHE A 51 -0.74 -0.43 5.61
N ILE A 52 -1.17 0.21 4.52
CA ILE A 52 -0.72 -0.13 3.17
C ILE A 52 0.78 0.16 3.02
N TYR A 53 1.27 1.24 3.64
CA TYR A 53 2.69 1.57 3.64
C TYR A 53 3.51 0.51 4.36
N ASP A 54 3.16 0.24 5.62
CA ASP A 54 3.88 -0.70 6.48
C ASP A 54 3.83 -2.14 5.94
N ALA A 55 2.73 -2.55 5.30
CA ALA A 55 2.56 -3.93 4.82
C ALA A 55 3.10 -4.19 3.40
N PHE A 56 3.12 -3.19 2.52
CA PHE A 56 3.47 -3.41 1.10
C PHE A 56 4.58 -2.50 0.59
N LEU A 57 4.67 -1.25 1.08
CA LEU A 57 5.60 -0.26 0.54
C LEU A 57 6.94 -0.26 1.28
N VAL A 58 6.99 -0.68 2.55
CA VAL A 58 8.25 -0.84 3.30
C VAL A 58 9.18 -1.81 2.60
N ASP A 59 8.72 -3.01 2.22
CA ASP A 59 9.56 -3.99 1.52
C ASP A 59 10.03 -3.50 0.14
N PHE A 60 9.26 -2.62 -0.52
CA PHE A 60 9.58 -2.10 -1.85
C PHE A 60 10.54 -0.91 -1.82
N PHE A 61 10.42 -0.03 -0.83
CA PHE A 61 11.21 1.20 -0.73
C PHE A 61 12.41 1.09 0.22
N GLU A 62 12.35 0.24 1.24
CA GLU A 62 13.39 0.06 2.26
C GLU A 62 14.07 -1.32 2.12
N THR A 63 14.52 -1.62 0.90
CA THR A 63 15.21 -2.89 0.56
C THR A 63 16.50 -3.13 1.36
N ASP A 64 17.07 -2.08 1.96
CA ASP A 64 18.26 -2.11 2.83
C ASP A 64 17.93 -1.97 4.33
N SER A 65 16.66 -2.07 4.72
CA SER A 65 16.33 -2.10 6.15
C SER A 65 17.00 -3.33 6.79
N VAL A 66 17.75 -3.07 7.87
CA VAL A 66 18.33 -4.11 8.73
C VAL A 66 17.24 -5.14 8.96
N PRO A 67 17.47 -6.44 8.69
CA PRO A 67 16.43 -7.45 8.83
C PRO A 67 15.85 -7.28 10.22
N GLN A 68 14.54 -6.94 10.26
CA GLN A 68 13.85 -6.81 11.52
C GLN A 68 14.18 -8.07 12.30
N HIS A 69 14.68 -7.90 13.53
CA HIS A 69 15.09 -9.01 14.40
C HIS A 69 13.80 -9.68 14.89
N GLU A 70 13.08 -10.28 13.95
CA GLU A 70 11.86 -11.00 14.20
C GLU A 70 12.26 -12.34 14.78
N LEU A 71 11.80 -12.51 16.01
CA LEU A 71 11.83 -13.75 16.74
C LEU A 71 10.99 -14.76 15.97
N ASP A 72 11.63 -15.74 15.34
CA ASP A 72 10.90 -16.77 14.62
C ASP A 72 10.27 -17.72 15.65
N LEU A 73 8.94 -17.63 15.78
CA LEU A 73 8.16 -18.43 16.71
C LEU A 73 8.31 -19.93 16.43
N MET A 74 8.48 -20.36 15.17
CA MET A 74 8.72 -21.77 14.86
C MET A 74 10.10 -22.23 15.33
N MET A 75 11.14 -21.41 15.16
CA MET A 75 12.47 -21.73 15.68
C MET A 75 12.46 -21.80 17.21
N LEU A 76 11.74 -20.89 17.86
CA LEU A 76 11.54 -20.93 19.31
C LEU A 76 10.85 -22.20 19.77
N LEU A 77 9.74 -22.59 19.14
CA LEU A 77 9.03 -23.83 19.46
C LEU A 77 9.93 -25.06 19.26
N ARG A 78 10.78 -25.02 18.24
CA ARG A 78 11.77 -26.07 18.03
C ARG A 78 12.84 -26.06 19.13
N GLN A 79 13.33 -24.91 19.57
CA GLN A 79 14.29 -24.82 20.67
C GLN A 79 13.68 -25.30 22.00
N THR A 80 12.44 -24.92 22.29
CA THR A 80 11.75 -25.31 23.53
C THR A 80 11.41 -26.79 23.57
N LYS A 81 11.10 -27.41 22.41
CA LYS A 81 10.85 -28.87 22.33
C LYS A 81 12.09 -29.72 22.64
N TRP A 82 13.29 -29.23 22.35
CA TRP A 82 14.55 -29.95 22.58
C TRP A 82 15.18 -29.61 23.93
N ARG A 83 14.47 -28.83 24.75
CA ARG A 83 14.93 -28.41 26.05
C ARG A 83 14.88 -29.55 27.04
N LYS A 84 15.89 -29.63 27.91
CA LYS A 84 15.89 -30.57 29.03
C LYS A 84 14.82 -30.15 30.03
N GLU A 85 14.04 -31.11 30.50
CA GLU A 85 13.01 -30.89 31.53
C GLU A 85 13.69 -30.30 32.79
N GLY A 86 13.32 -29.07 33.16
CA GLY A 86 13.82 -28.39 34.36
C GLY A 86 14.56 -27.05 34.14
N GLU A 87 14.83 -26.65 32.89
CA GLU A 87 15.45 -25.34 32.63
C GLU A 87 14.43 -24.18 32.67
N PRO A 88 14.74 -23.04 33.34
CA PRO A 88 13.84 -21.87 33.41
C PRO A 88 13.68 -21.21 32.05
N PRO A 89 12.52 -20.65 31.66
CA PRO A 89 12.32 -19.99 30.35
C PRO A 89 13.45 -18.98 30.06
N LYS A 90 14.06 -19.08 28.87
CA LYS A 90 15.13 -18.16 28.43
C LYS A 90 14.58 -16.75 28.29
N ASN A 91 15.45 -15.77 28.51
CA ASN A 91 15.15 -14.38 28.21
C ASN A 91 14.98 -14.21 26.69
N LEU A 92 14.17 -13.23 26.28
CA LEU A 92 13.89 -12.96 24.87
C LEU A 92 15.17 -12.60 24.09
N GLU A 93 16.07 -11.83 24.71
CA GLU A 93 17.35 -11.43 24.11
C GLU A 93 18.27 -12.64 23.86
N GLU A 94 18.33 -13.57 24.81
CA GLU A 94 19.11 -14.81 24.66
C GLU A 94 18.55 -15.70 23.55
N ALA A 95 17.22 -15.79 23.45
CA ALA A 95 16.56 -16.54 22.38
C ALA A 95 16.83 -15.95 21.00
N LEU A 96 16.82 -14.62 20.87
CA LEU A 96 17.15 -13.93 19.61
C LEU A 96 18.58 -14.23 19.18
N HIS A 97 19.55 -14.08 20.10
CA HIS A 97 20.95 -14.34 19.80
C HIS A 97 21.20 -15.79 19.38
N GLU A 98 20.56 -16.76 20.02
CA GLU A 98 20.65 -18.17 19.59
C GLU A 98 20.06 -18.40 18.19
N GLN A 99 18.95 -17.75 17.86
CA GLN A 99 18.36 -17.84 16.53
C GLN A 99 19.27 -17.22 15.47
N GLU A 100 19.92 -16.10 15.76
CA GLU A 100 20.90 -15.46 14.86
C GLU A 100 22.08 -16.38 14.58
N LEU A 101 22.67 -16.97 15.61
CA LEU A 101 23.76 -17.93 15.46
C LEU A 101 23.36 -19.12 14.58
N ILE A 102 22.14 -19.65 14.77
CA ILE A 102 21.65 -20.77 13.93
C ILE A 102 21.48 -20.33 12.47
N ARG A 103 20.96 -19.11 12.22
CA ARG A 103 20.82 -18.57 10.86
C ARG A 103 22.17 -18.38 10.19
N GLU A 104 23.15 -17.86 10.90
CA GLU A 104 24.52 -17.71 10.38
C GLU A 104 25.16 -19.06 10.02
N GLN A 105 25.01 -20.06 10.88
CA GLN A 105 25.52 -21.41 10.61
C GLN A 105 24.87 -22.00 9.36
N GLN A 106 23.55 -21.90 9.22
CA GLN A 106 22.84 -22.37 8.03
C GLN A 106 23.27 -21.65 6.75
N ARG A 107 23.56 -20.34 6.80
CA ARG A 107 24.10 -19.60 5.66
C ARG A 107 25.46 -20.15 5.24
N ARG A 108 26.37 -20.33 6.19
CA ARG A 108 27.71 -20.90 5.93
C ARG A 108 27.64 -22.32 5.36
N GLU A 109 26.72 -23.15 5.85
CA GLU A 109 26.51 -24.50 5.31
C GLU A 109 25.98 -24.46 3.87
N LYS A 110 25.01 -23.60 3.58
CA LYS A 110 24.48 -23.40 2.22
C LYS A 110 25.57 -22.93 1.26
N GLU A 111 26.41 -21.97 1.68
CA GLU A 111 27.54 -21.49 0.88
C GLU A 111 28.55 -22.61 0.60
N LYS A 112 28.89 -23.43 1.60
CA LYS A 112 29.76 -24.59 1.42
C LYS A 112 29.15 -25.60 0.44
N HIS A 113 27.86 -25.91 0.56
CA HIS A 113 27.18 -26.83 -0.35
C HIS A 113 27.12 -26.27 -1.77
N ALA A 114 26.85 -24.98 -1.95
CA ALA A 114 26.87 -24.33 -3.27
C ALA A 114 28.28 -24.35 -3.89
N ALA A 115 29.32 -24.10 -3.09
CA ALA A 115 30.71 -24.17 -3.54
C ALA A 115 31.16 -25.60 -3.90
N LEU A 116 30.59 -26.63 -3.27
CA LEU A 116 30.84 -28.03 -3.62
C LEU A 116 30.06 -28.44 -4.88
N ALA A 117 28.80 -28.01 -5.02
CA ALA A 117 27.96 -28.32 -6.17
C ALA A 117 28.46 -27.67 -7.47
N THR A 118 29.09 -26.51 -7.39
CA THR A 118 29.70 -25.82 -8.55
C THR A 118 31.05 -26.41 -8.98
N ARG A 119 31.63 -27.32 -8.19
CA ARG A 119 32.89 -28.01 -8.51
C ARG A 119 32.69 -29.40 -9.15
N LEU A 120 31.44 -29.90 -9.21
CA LEU A 120 31.05 -31.14 -9.90
C LEU A 120 30.55 -30.81 -11.31
#